data_AF-A0A7V1ICQ1-F1
#
_entry.id   AF-A0A7V1ICQ1-F1
#
_cell.length_a   1.000
_cell.length_b   1.000
_cell.length_c   1.000
_cell.angle_alpha   90.00
_cell.angle_beta   90.00
_cell.angle_gamma   90.00
#
_symmetry.space_group_name_H-M   'P 1'
#
loop_
_entity.id
_entity.type
_entity.pdbx_description
1 polymer ?
#
loop_
_entity_poly.entity_id
_entity_poly.type
_entity_poly.pdbx_seq_one_letter_code
_entity_poly.pdbx_strand_id
1 'polypeptide(L)'
;MMDRGRGRRGRRAATLRLAGLLLPFFVVLSAGCAFRAVPPPEPTLRGRLADAADSLLVQPLEASGATVGVLVLDPGGGTLYAHDAGRLMLPASVQKLALAAAARLALGPGFRWETRIVGTGRLDSAGVLSGDLVLVGSWDPSLSGDEPYTDHPWRVFRALADSLRALGLRRVEGNIVAVGGRFTPGGWEAGDLE
;
A
#
# COMPACT_ATOMS: atom_id res chain seq x y z
N MET A 1 -93.03 -16.48 5.80
CA MET A 1 -94.06 -17.49 5.47
C MET A 1 -93.75 -18.74 6.28
N MET A 2 -94.69 -19.15 7.15
CA MET A 2 -94.73 -20.34 8.02
C MET A 2 -93.69 -20.38 9.17
N ASP A 3 -94.04 -20.18 10.44
CA ASP A 3 -94.98 -20.86 11.37
C ASP A 3 -94.32 -21.98 12.20
N ARG A 4 -94.78 -22.07 13.46
CA ARG A 4 -94.60 -23.04 14.54
C ARG A 4 -93.51 -22.68 15.56
N GLY A 5 -93.78 -22.50 16.85
CA GLY A 5 -94.98 -22.79 17.63
C GLY A 5 -94.64 -23.66 18.84
N ARG A 6 -94.59 -23.01 20.01
CA ARG A 6 -94.94 -23.50 21.37
C ARG A 6 -94.06 -24.52 22.10
N GLY A 7 -93.60 -24.05 23.26
CA GLY A 7 -93.95 -24.64 24.57
C GLY A 7 -92.78 -25.25 25.34
N ARG A 8 -92.71 -25.26 26.68
CA ARG A 8 -93.38 -24.59 27.80
C ARG A 8 -92.69 -25.20 29.05
N ARG A 9 -92.61 -24.43 30.16
CA ARG A 9 -92.35 -24.86 31.56
C ARG A 9 -90.88 -25.20 31.89
N GLY A 10 -90.27 -24.70 32.96
CA GLY A 10 -90.70 -23.80 34.02
C GLY A 10 -89.92 -24.08 35.31
N ARG A 11 -89.76 -23.04 36.14
CA ARG A 11 -89.53 -23.06 37.61
C ARG A 11 -88.14 -23.58 38.05
N ARG A 12 -87.39 -22.99 38.98
CA ARG A 12 -87.58 -22.01 40.08
C ARG A 12 -86.17 -21.48 40.45
N ALA A 13 -86.00 -20.17 40.62
CA ALA A 13 -85.79 -19.49 41.91
C ALA A 13 -84.56 -19.96 42.73
N ALA A 14 -83.56 -19.09 42.87
CA ALA A 14 -83.17 -18.49 44.17
C ALA A 14 -81.97 -17.55 43.98
N THR A 15 -82.21 -16.25 44.15
CA THR A 15 -81.22 -15.23 44.48
C THR A 15 -80.71 -15.43 45.90
N LEU A 16 -79.41 -15.24 46.16
CA LEU A 16 -78.94 -14.47 47.32
C LEU A 16 -77.49 -13.99 47.11
N ARG A 17 -77.29 -12.72 47.47
CA ARG A 17 -76.03 -11.95 47.39
C ARG A 17 -75.14 -12.26 48.62
N LEU A 18 -73.82 -12.08 48.50
CA LEU A 18 -73.00 -10.99 49.08
C LEU A 18 -71.55 -11.44 49.40
N ALA A 19 -70.59 -10.61 48.95
CA ALA A 19 -69.31 -10.22 49.56
C ALA A 19 -68.43 -11.25 50.31
N GLY A 20 -67.16 -11.34 49.90
CA GLY A 20 -66.09 -11.91 50.72
C GLY A 20 -64.76 -11.99 49.99
N LEU A 21 -63.89 -11.01 50.24
CA LEU A 21 -62.45 -10.99 49.96
C LEU A 21 -61.78 -12.35 50.23
N LEU A 22 -60.84 -12.78 49.38
CA LEU A 22 -59.53 -13.35 49.76
C LEU A 22 -58.75 -13.75 48.50
N LEU A 23 -57.77 -12.93 48.15
CA LEU A 23 -56.81 -13.14 47.06
C LEU A 23 -55.72 -14.13 47.55
N PRO A 24 -55.52 -15.32 46.96
CA PRO A 24 -54.31 -16.07 47.23
C PRO A 24 -53.20 -15.50 46.34
N PHE A 25 -52.31 -14.78 47.00
CA PHE A 25 -51.02 -14.32 46.53
C PHE A 25 -50.17 -15.54 46.14
N PHE A 26 -50.31 -16.03 44.91
CA PHE A 26 -49.41 -17.03 44.34
C PHE A 26 -48.10 -16.33 43.95
N VAL A 27 -47.20 -16.19 44.93
CA VAL A 27 -45.79 -15.89 44.66
C VAL A 27 -45.21 -17.13 44.00
N VAL A 28 -45.23 -17.15 42.67
CA VAL A 28 -44.32 -18.00 41.91
C VAL A 28 -42.93 -17.46 42.21
N LEU A 29 -42.20 -18.17 43.08
CA LEU A 29 -40.79 -17.97 43.33
C LEU A 29 -40.07 -18.30 42.00
N SER A 30 -39.93 -17.29 41.14
CA SER A 30 -39.00 -17.34 40.03
C SER A 30 -37.61 -17.44 40.65
N ALA A 31 -37.13 -18.68 40.82
CA ALA A 31 -35.72 -18.97 40.93
C ALA A 31 -35.09 -18.52 39.61
N GLY A 32 -34.86 -17.22 39.50
CA GLY A 32 -34.01 -16.62 38.49
C GLY A 32 -32.64 -17.21 38.71
N CYS A 33 -32.35 -18.31 38.01
CA CYS A 33 -30.99 -18.62 37.64
C CYS A 33 -30.53 -17.40 36.86
N ALA A 34 -29.91 -16.46 37.54
CA ALA A 34 -29.13 -15.42 36.91
C ALA A 34 -28.08 -16.18 36.10
N PHE A 35 -28.37 -16.38 34.82
CA PHE A 35 -27.37 -16.77 33.84
C PHE A 35 -26.41 -15.59 33.83
N ARG A 36 -25.40 -15.66 34.70
CA ARG A 36 -24.33 -14.68 34.74
C ARG A 36 -23.64 -14.86 33.41
N ALA A 37 -23.99 -14.00 32.45
CA ALA A 37 -23.34 -13.97 31.16
C ALA A 37 -21.85 -13.89 31.45
N VAL A 38 -21.12 -14.97 31.15
CA VAL A 38 -19.67 -14.95 31.21
C VAL A 38 -19.29 -13.84 30.24
N PRO A 39 -18.59 -12.78 30.69
CA PRO A 39 -18.17 -11.73 29.78
C PRO A 39 -17.40 -12.41 28.64
N PRO A 40 -17.62 -11.99 27.39
CA PRO A 40 -16.90 -12.57 26.27
C PRO A 40 -15.40 -12.54 26.59
N PRO A 41 -14.65 -13.59 26.21
CA PRO A 41 -13.21 -13.60 26.43
C PRO A 41 -12.61 -12.31 25.87
N GLU A 42 -11.69 -11.71 26.63
CA GLU A 42 -10.97 -10.51 26.19
C GLU A 42 -10.35 -10.77 24.80
N PRO A 43 -10.53 -9.85 23.84
CA PRO A 43 -10.01 -10.07 22.49
C PRO A 43 -8.49 -10.22 22.54
N THR A 44 -7.99 -11.25 21.86
CA THR A 44 -6.55 -11.47 21.70
C THR A 44 -5.90 -10.24 21.05
N LEU A 45 -4.58 -10.07 21.19
CA LEU A 45 -3.86 -8.98 20.51
C LEU A 45 -4.14 -8.97 19.00
N ARG A 46 -4.24 -10.14 18.39
CA ARG A 46 -4.64 -10.30 16.99
C ARG A 46 -6.07 -9.80 16.74
N GLY A 47 -7.01 -10.19 17.59
CA GLY A 47 -8.41 -9.71 17.51
C GLY A 47 -8.49 -8.20 17.62
N ARG A 48 -7.80 -7.60 18.60
CA ARG A 48 -7.72 -6.15 18.76
C ARG A 48 -7.09 -5.44 17.56
N LEU A 49 -6.07 -6.04 16.94
CA LEU A 49 -5.47 -5.52 15.71
C LEU A 49 -6.47 -5.55 14.55
N ALA A 50 -7.19 -6.65 14.39
CA ALA A 50 -8.20 -6.81 13.34
C ALA A 50 -9.32 -5.78 13.51
N ASP A 51 -9.89 -5.69 14.72
CA ASP A 51 -10.96 -4.74 15.03
C ASP A 51 -10.51 -3.28 14.78
N ALA A 52 -9.27 -2.95 15.15
CA ALA A 52 -8.70 -1.63 14.91
C ALA A 52 -8.47 -1.35 13.43
N ALA A 53 -7.92 -2.31 12.67
CA ALA A 53 -7.71 -2.16 11.23
C ALA A 53 -9.04 -2.02 10.48
N ASP A 54 -10.04 -2.83 10.83
CA ASP A 54 -11.36 -2.77 10.22
C ASP A 54 -12.04 -1.42 10.49
N SER A 55 -12.10 -1.01 11.76
CA SER A 55 -12.85 0.19 12.16
C SER A 55 -12.15 1.50 11.83
N LEU A 56 -10.81 1.56 11.85
CA LEU A 56 -10.05 2.79 11.67
C LEU A 56 -9.57 3.00 10.23
N LEU A 57 -9.38 1.94 9.45
CA LEU A 57 -8.79 2.01 8.11
C LEU A 57 -9.76 1.51 7.04
N VAL A 58 -10.18 0.24 7.12
CA VAL A 58 -10.92 -0.42 6.02
C VAL A 58 -12.30 0.20 5.84
N GLN A 59 -13.13 0.18 6.89
CA GLN A 59 -14.52 0.64 6.79
C GLN A 59 -14.63 2.12 6.38
N PRO A 60 -13.86 3.07 6.95
CA PRO A 60 -13.93 4.47 6.52
C PRO A 60 -13.52 4.69 5.06
N LEU A 61 -12.47 4.00 4.60
CA LEU A 61 -12.00 4.12 3.22
C LEU A 61 -12.99 3.50 2.24
N GLU A 62 -13.52 2.32 2.52
CA GLU A 62 -14.52 1.67 1.66
C GLU A 62 -15.83 2.46 1.64
N ALA A 63 -16.24 3.05 2.76
CA ALA A 63 -17.39 3.96 2.81
C ALA A 63 -17.20 5.21 1.93
N SER A 64 -15.95 5.63 1.70
CA SER A 64 -15.61 6.72 0.76
C SER A 64 -15.60 6.27 -0.72
N GLY A 65 -15.80 4.98 -0.99
CA GLY A 65 -15.74 4.38 -2.33
C GLY A 65 -14.35 3.87 -2.74
N ALA A 66 -13.37 3.87 -1.83
CA ALA A 66 -12.05 3.34 -2.10
C ALA A 66 -12.06 1.81 -2.15
N THR A 67 -11.11 1.25 -2.89
CA THR A 67 -10.74 -0.17 -2.80
C THR A 67 -9.56 -0.29 -1.86
N VAL A 68 -9.65 -1.16 -0.85
CA VAL A 68 -8.63 -1.34 0.17
C VAL A 68 -8.13 -2.78 0.18
N GLY A 69 -6.81 -2.97 0.19
CA GLY A 69 -6.17 -4.27 0.42
C GLY A 69 -5.12 -4.12 1.52
N VAL A 70 -5.16 -4.99 2.52
CA VAL A 70 -4.25 -4.98 3.66
C VAL A 70 -3.77 -6.40 3.95
N LEU A 71 -2.47 -6.56 4.12
CA LEU A 71 -1.86 -7.78 4.62
C LEU A 71 -0.82 -7.42 5.68
N VAL A 72 -0.99 -7.96 6.88
CA VAL A 72 -0.03 -7.82 7.98
C VAL A 72 0.50 -9.20 8.33
N LEU A 73 1.82 -9.35 8.25
CA LEU A 73 2.53 -10.58 8.59
C LEU A 73 3.39 -10.34 9.84
N ASP A 74 3.60 -11.39 10.63
CA ASP A 74 4.69 -11.42 11.60
C ASP A 74 6.05 -11.63 10.91
N PRO A 75 7.19 -11.43 11.60
CA PRO A 75 8.51 -11.64 11.01
C PRO A 75 8.81 -13.07 10.53
N GLY A 76 8.05 -14.06 11.01
CA GLY A 76 8.11 -15.46 10.56
C GLY A 76 7.23 -15.75 9.34
N GLY A 77 6.46 -14.77 8.85
CA GLY A 77 5.55 -14.89 7.72
C GLY A 77 4.12 -15.32 8.10
N GLY A 78 3.80 -15.45 9.38
CA GLY A 78 2.46 -15.76 9.84
C GLY A 78 1.50 -14.58 9.64
N THR A 79 0.35 -14.81 9.01
CA THR A 79 -0.65 -13.75 8.78
C THR A 79 -1.29 -13.30 10.08
N LEU A 80 -1.09 -12.04 10.48
CA LEU A 80 -1.70 -11.41 11.63
C LEU A 80 -3.05 -10.76 11.29
N TYR A 81 -3.17 -10.19 10.09
CA TYR A 81 -4.40 -9.58 9.58
C TYR A 81 -4.40 -9.61 8.05
N ALA A 82 -5.57 -9.79 7.44
CA ALA A 82 -5.73 -9.75 5.99
C ALA A 82 -7.13 -9.24 5.63
N HIS A 83 -7.19 -8.27 4.73
CA HIS A 83 -8.41 -7.76 4.11
C HIS A 83 -8.14 -7.58 2.62
N ASP A 84 -8.90 -8.24 1.74
CA ASP A 84 -8.73 -8.16 0.27
C ASP A 84 -7.26 -8.34 -0.23
N ALA A 85 -6.44 -9.08 0.52
CA ALA A 85 -4.98 -9.15 0.33
C ALA A 85 -4.54 -9.72 -1.03
N GLY A 86 -5.40 -10.47 -1.73
CA GLY A 86 -5.12 -11.04 -3.05
C GLY A 86 -5.60 -10.18 -4.23
N ARG A 87 -6.20 -9.02 -3.97
CA ARG A 87 -6.80 -8.17 -5.00
C ARG A 87 -5.72 -7.43 -5.80
N LEU A 88 -5.86 -7.42 -7.12
CA LEU A 88 -4.99 -6.66 -8.00
C LEU A 88 -5.31 -5.16 -7.90
N MET A 89 -4.28 -4.34 -7.65
CA MET A 89 -4.38 -2.90 -7.49
C MET A 89 -3.22 -2.20 -8.21
N LEU A 90 -3.39 -0.90 -8.54
CA LEU A 90 -2.30 -0.09 -9.05
C LEU A 90 -1.32 0.20 -7.90
N PRO A 91 -0.06 -0.26 -7.97
CA PRO A 91 0.87 -0.17 -6.84
C PRO A 91 1.49 1.23 -6.68
N ALA A 92 1.33 2.11 -7.67
CA ALA A 92 2.04 3.38 -7.76
C ALA A 92 3.54 3.20 -7.45
N SER A 93 4.11 4.01 -6.57
CA SER A 93 5.53 3.91 -6.20
C SER A 93 5.91 2.66 -5.41
N VAL A 94 4.96 1.88 -4.87
CA VAL A 94 5.26 0.58 -4.21
C VAL A 94 5.86 -0.42 -5.20
N GLN A 95 5.60 -0.25 -6.51
CA GLN A 95 6.25 -1.00 -7.59
C GLN A 95 7.78 -0.98 -7.50
N LYS A 96 8.36 0.10 -6.94
CA LYS A 96 9.81 0.25 -6.76
C LYS A 96 10.41 -0.85 -5.89
N LEU A 97 9.67 -1.45 -4.96
CA LEU A 97 10.16 -2.56 -4.13
C LEU A 97 10.49 -3.80 -4.99
N ALA A 98 9.56 -4.20 -5.86
CA ALA A 98 9.76 -5.34 -6.75
C ALA A 98 10.90 -5.07 -7.75
N LEU A 99 10.96 -3.86 -8.32
CA LEU A 99 12.03 -3.43 -9.22
C LEU A 99 13.40 -3.42 -8.52
N ALA A 100 13.48 -2.91 -7.30
CA ALA A 100 14.71 -2.88 -6.52
C ALA A 100 15.20 -4.30 -6.20
N ALA A 101 14.31 -5.20 -5.81
CA ALA A 101 14.63 -6.61 -5.58
C ALA A 101 15.14 -7.28 -6.87
N ALA A 102 14.44 -7.09 -8.00
CA ALA A 102 14.83 -7.62 -9.29
C ALA A 102 16.20 -7.09 -9.74
N ALA A 103 16.44 -5.78 -9.64
CA ALA A 103 17.71 -5.16 -9.96
C ALA A 103 18.85 -5.70 -9.08
N ARG A 104 18.59 -5.86 -7.78
CA ARG A 104 19.58 -6.38 -6.82
C ARG A 104 19.95 -7.84 -7.09
N LEU A 105 19.00 -8.65 -7.56
CA LEU A 105 19.23 -10.04 -7.98
C LEU A 105 19.97 -10.12 -9.30
N ALA A 106 19.60 -9.29 -10.29
CA ALA A 106 20.18 -9.31 -11.63
C ALA A 106 21.61 -8.74 -11.67
N LEU A 107 21.87 -7.63 -10.97
CA LEU A 107 23.15 -6.92 -10.99
C LEU A 107 24.11 -7.39 -9.90
N GLY A 108 23.58 -7.88 -8.77
CA GLY A 108 24.36 -8.21 -7.58
C GLY A 108 24.70 -6.98 -6.72
N PRO A 109 25.25 -7.18 -5.50
CA PRO A 109 25.53 -6.10 -4.54
C PRO A 109 26.69 -5.21 -4.95
N GLY A 110 27.65 -5.77 -5.69
CA GLY A 110 28.90 -5.11 -6.05
C GLY A 110 28.85 -4.38 -7.39
N PHE A 111 27.70 -4.36 -8.06
CA PHE A 111 27.59 -3.74 -9.37
C PHE A 111 27.97 -2.25 -9.32
N ARG A 112 28.67 -1.81 -10.36
CA ARG A 112 29.04 -0.43 -10.60
C ARG A 112 28.79 -0.12 -12.05
N TRP A 113 28.14 1.01 -12.30
CA TRP A 113 28.03 1.56 -13.64
C TRP A 113 29.41 2.02 -14.12
N GLU A 114 29.65 1.93 -15.43
CA GLU A 114 30.91 2.33 -16.04
C GLU A 114 30.65 3.36 -17.14
N THR A 115 30.91 4.63 -16.83
CA THR A 115 30.90 5.70 -17.83
C THR A 115 32.31 5.91 -18.35
N ARG A 116 32.50 5.84 -19.68
CA ARG A 116 33.82 5.92 -20.31
C ARG A 116 33.98 7.21 -21.10
N ILE A 117 35.21 7.71 -21.17
CA ILE A 117 35.61 8.75 -22.12
C ILE A 117 36.59 8.14 -23.11
N VAL A 118 36.32 8.30 -24.40
CA VAL A 118 37.09 7.69 -25.49
C VAL A 118 37.45 8.77 -26.51
N GLY A 119 38.72 8.83 -26.92
CA GLY A 119 39.14 9.63 -28.08
C GLY A 119 39.02 8.81 -29.36
N THR A 120 38.48 9.38 -30.44
CA THR A 120 38.42 8.70 -31.75
C THR A 120 39.71 8.83 -32.56
N GLY A 121 40.62 9.70 -32.10
CA GLY A 121 41.90 9.98 -32.73
C GLY A 121 43.09 9.79 -31.80
N ARG A 122 44.27 10.19 -32.27
CA ARG A 122 45.51 10.08 -31.50
C ARG A 122 45.73 11.36 -30.68
N LEU A 123 46.12 11.19 -29.41
CA LEU A 123 46.67 12.27 -28.59
C LEU A 123 48.16 12.41 -28.89
N ASP A 124 48.59 13.59 -29.32
CA ASP A 124 49.99 13.90 -29.58
C ASP A 124 50.75 14.38 -28.33
N SER A 125 52.06 14.57 -28.47
CA SER A 125 52.93 15.04 -27.38
C SER A 125 52.72 16.51 -27.01
N ALA A 126 52.05 17.30 -27.85
CA ALA A 126 51.67 18.68 -27.55
C ALA A 126 50.34 18.74 -26.76
N GLY A 127 49.66 17.60 -26.58
CA GLY A 127 48.38 17.51 -25.89
C GLY A 127 47.17 17.76 -26.80
N VAL A 128 47.32 17.61 -28.11
CA VAL A 128 46.25 17.78 -29.09
C VAL A 128 45.68 16.41 -29.47
N LEU A 129 44.37 16.25 -29.30
CA LEU A 129 43.61 15.11 -29.80
C LEU A 129 43.10 15.42 -31.21
N SER A 130 43.67 14.76 -32.21
CA SER A 130 43.21 14.84 -33.61
C SER A 130 42.04 13.88 -33.85
N GLY A 131 40.89 14.23 -33.25
CA GLY A 131 39.65 13.46 -33.31
C GLY A 131 38.61 14.01 -32.32
N ASP A 132 37.49 13.28 -32.20
CA ASP A 132 36.42 13.59 -31.25
C ASP A 132 36.75 13.05 -29.86
N LEU A 133 36.21 13.69 -28.83
CA LEU A 133 36.16 13.20 -27.47
C LEU A 133 34.74 12.73 -27.15
N VAL A 134 34.57 11.44 -26.88
CA VAL A 134 33.27 10.80 -26.75
C VAL A 134 33.04 10.35 -25.30
N LEU A 135 31.98 10.87 -24.67
CA LEU A 135 31.45 10.39 -23.40
C LEU A 135 30.44 9.27 -23.69
N VAL A 136 30.79 8.04 -23.32
CA VAL A 136 29.95 6.85 -23.48
C VAL A 136 29.27 6.55 -22.14
N GLY A 137 28.00 6.94 -22.02
CA GLY A 137 27.19 6.75 -20.82
C GLY A 137 26.61 5.34 -20.72
N SER A 138 26.61 4.80 -19.51
CA SER A 138 26.06 3.46 -19.23
C SER A 138 24.76 3.48 -18.41
N TRP A 139 23.98 4.56 -18.43
CA TRP A 139 22.79 4.74 -17.58
C TRP A 139 23.05 4.88 -16.09
N ASP A 140 24.22 5.39 -15.69
CA ASP A 140 24.53 5.66 -14.30
C ASP A 140 23.56 6.72 -13.71
N PRO A 141 22.65 6.34 -12.78
CA PRO A 141 21.71 7.28 -12.19
C PRO A 141 22.38 8.24 -11.20
N SER A 142 23.67 8.04 -10.89
CA SER A 142 24.49 8.87 -10.01
C SER A 142 25.49 9.76 -10.76
N LEU A 143 25.36 9.92 -12.09
CA LEU A 143 26.30 10.70 -12.92
C LEU A 143 26.38 12.21 -12.58
N SER A 144 25.62 12.69 -11.60
CA SER A 144 25.69 14.04 -11.02
C SER A 144 26.37 14.10 -9.64
N GLY A 145 26.81 12.96 -9.09
CA GLY A 145 27.37 12.79 -7.75
C GLY A 145 26.49 11.96 -6.82
N ASP A 146 26.97 11.75 -5.59
CA ASP A 146 26.30 10.89 -4.59
C ASP A 146 24.96 11.45 -4.08
N GLU A 147 24.72 12.75 -4.27
CA GLU A 147 23.49 13.43 -3.89
C GLU A 147 22.89 14.16 -5.09
N PRO A 148 21.83 13.60 -5.71
CA PRO A 148 20.97 14.33 -6.62
C PRO A 148 20.48 15.61 -5.94
N TYR A 149 20.42 16.73 -6.66
CA TYR A 149 19.89 18.02 -6.17
C TYR A 149 20.78 18.83 -5.20
N THR A 150 22.10 18.62 -5.20
CA THR A 150 23.06 19.50 -4.48
C THR A 150 23.55 20.65 -5.35
N ASP A 151 24.22 21.64 -4.73
CA ASP A 151 24.78 22.83 -5.38
C ASP A 151 25.86 22.55 -6.45
N HIS A 152 26.27 21.30 -6.62
CA HIS A 152 27.43 20.93 -7.44
C HIS A 152 27.16 19.79 -8.44
N PRO A 153 26.12 19.90 -9.30
CA PRO A 153 25.82 18.87 -10.31
C PRO A 153 26.97 18.62 -11.29
N TRP A 154 27.90 19.57 -11.37
CA TRP A 154 29.07 19.53 -12.24
C TRP A 154 30.30 18.85 -11.62
N ARG A 155 30.24 18.36 -10.38
CA ARG A 155 31.39 17.81 -9.65
C ARG A 155 32.05 16.66 -10.42
N VAL A 156 31.26 15.69 -10.87
CA VAL A 156 31.77 14.53 -11.63
C VAL A 156 32.43 14.98 -12.93
N PHE A 157 31.79 15.89 -13.67
CA PHE A 157 32.34 16.42 -14.92
C PHE A 157 33.64 17.21 -14.72
N ARG A 158 33.79 17.95 -13.61
CA ARG A 158 35.06 18.60 -13.25
C ARG A 158 36.15 17.57 -12.99
N ALA A 159 35.86 16.52 -12.21
CA ALA A 159 36.83 15.44 -11.95
C ALA A 159 37.25 14.71 -13.24
N LEU A 160 36.32 14.49 -14.17
CA LEU A 160 36.61 13.94 -15.49
C LEU A 160 37.53 14.88 -16.29
N ALA A 161 37.24 16.18 -16.34
CA ALA A 161 38.07 17.16 -17.02
C ALA A 161 39.48 17.24 -16.45
N ASP A 162 39.63 17.21 -15.11
CA ASP A 162 40.93 17.20 -14.45
C ASP A 162 41.72 15.92 -14.75
N SER A 163 41.04 14.77 -14.84
CA SER A 163 41.67 13.50 -15.25
C SER A 163 42.19 13.58 -16.69
N LEU A 164 41.44 14.18 -17.61
CA LEU A 164 41.89 14.38 -18.99
C LEU A 164 43.09 15.32 -19.09
N ARG A 165 43.10 16.41 -18.31
CA ARG A 165 44.25 17.32 -18.22
C ARG A 165 45.48 16.61 -17.67
N ALA A 166 45.32 15.75 -16.66
CA ALA A 166 46.41 14.95 -16.10
C ALA A 166 47.00 13.95 -17.11
N LEU A 167 46.19 13.47 -18.06
CA LEU A 167 46.64 12.67 -19.21
C LEU A 167 47.35 13.51 -20.31
N GLY A 168 47.48 14.82 -20.12
CA GLY A 168 48.15 15.72 -21.05
C GLY A 168 47.23 16.31 -22.12
N LEU A 169 45.93 16.03 -22.10
CA LEU A 169 44.99 16.63 -23.05
C LEU A 169 44.87 18.14 -22.79
N ARG A 170 45.13 18.94 -23.84
CA ARG A 170 45.02 20.41 -23.85
C ARG A 170 44.04 20.93 -24.88
N ARG A 171 43.88 20.22 -25.99
CA ARG A 171 43.00 20.62 -27.10
C ARG A 171 42.36 19.41 -27.75
N VAL A 172 41.08 19.51 -28.07
CA VAL A 172 40.35 18.58 -28.93
C VAL A 172 40.12 19.30 -30.27
N GLU A 173 40.54 18.70 -31.38
CA GLU A 173 40.31 19.28 -32.72
C GLU A 173 38.94 18.94 -33.30
N GLY A 174 38.39 17.79 -32.90
CA GLY A 174 37.03 17.38 -33.25
C GLY A 174 35.98 17.88 -32.26
N ASN A 175 34.88 17.13 -32.20
CA ASN A 175 33.71 17.41 -31.37
C ASN A 175 33.82 16.79 -29.98
N ILE A 176 33.02 17.31 -29.05
CA ILE A 176 32.71 16.63 -27.80
C ILE A 176 31.33 16.00 -27.95
N VAL A 177 31.26 14.68 -27.91
CA VAL A 177 30.04 13.91 -28.20
C VAL A 177 29.60 13.14 -26.97
N ALA A 178 28.33 13.21 -26.61
CA ALA A 178 27.74 12.34 -25.59
C ALA A 178 26.90 11.25 -26.28
N VAL A 179 27.23 10.00 -26.01
CA VAL A 179 26.50 8.83 -26.51
C VAL A 179 25.86 8.13 -25.32
N GLY A 180 24.53 8.12 -25.31
CA GLY A 180 23.71 7.36 -24.37
C GLY A 180 22.49 6.83 -25.09
N GLY A 181 21.96 5.70 -24.62
CA GLY A 181 20.68 5.23 -25.15
C GLY A 181 19.57 6.21 -24.76
N ARG A 182 18.53 6.33 -25.60
CA ARG A 182 17.30 7.06 -25.25
C ARG A 182 16.32 6.08 -24.62
N PHE A 183 15.76 6.45 -23.47
CA PHE A 183 14.69 5.70 -22.83
C PHE A 183 13.53 6.66 -22.64
N THR A 184 12.37 6.27 -23.14
CA THR A 184 11.12 7.00 -22.93
C THR A 184 10.13 5.95 -22.44
N PRO A 185 9.78 5.94 -21.14
CA PRO A 185 8.83 4.98 -20.62
C PRO A 185 7.46 5.18 -21.27
N GLY A 186 6.79 4.08 -21.61
CA GLY A 186 5.41 4.14 -22.07
C GLY A 186 4.46 4.54 -20.93
N GLY A 187 3.43 5.32 -21.24
CA GLY A 187 2.36 5.66 -20.30
C GLY A 187 2.58 6.90 -19.44
N TRP A 188 3.63 7.69 -19.71
CA TRP A 188 3.79 9.02 -19.11
C TRP A 188 2.98 10.02 -19.91
N GLU A 189 2.29 10.94 -19.23
CA GLU A 189 1.55 12.00 -19.91
C GLU A 189 2.53 13.10 -20.31
N ALA A 190 2.22 13.81 -21.41
CA ALA A 190 3.07 14.91 -21.86
C ALA A 190 3.23 16.01 -20.80
N GLY A 191 2.22 16.19 -19.94
CA GLY A 191 2.25 17.14 -18.83
C GLY A 191 3.19 16.76 -17.67
N ASP A 192 3.68 15.53 -17.61
CA ASP A 192 4.69 15.11 -16.62
C ASP A 192 6.12 15.53 -17.01
N LEU A 193 6.30 16.11 -18.20
CA LEU A 193 7.60 16.47 -18.77
C LEU A 193 7.90 17.98 -18.74
N GLU A 194 6.93 18.81 -18.33
CA GLU A 194 7.08 20.27 -18.14
C GLU A 194 7.34 20.63 -16.67
#